data_AF-A0A2D7SQ10-F1
#
_entry.id   AF-A0A2D7SQ10-F1
#
_cell.length_a   1.000
_cell.length_b   1.000
_cell.length_c   1.000
_cell.angle_alpha   90.00
_cell.angle_beta   90.00
_cell.angle_gamma   90.00
#
_symmetry.space_group_name_H-M   'P 1'
#
loop_
_entity.id
_entity.type
_entity.pdbx_description
1 polymer ?
#
loop_
_entity_poly.entity_id
_entity_poly.type
_entity_poly.pdbx_seq_one_letter_code
_entity_poly.pdbx_strand_id
1 'polypeptide(L)'
;VLTVWGNDATSSVKDGLAMSESLSLKIWNSKEEIDFIVTNWSQGSSNYQVYAINVASSIETGNLQSNNNSIERELVKIVNILGQEVNMEDDLRGVVLFNVYSDGTVEKVVK
;
A
#
# COMPACT_ATOMS: atom_id res chain seq x y z
N VAL A 1 -1.54 -9.89 -5.55
CA VAL A 1 -0.51 -10.42 -6.49
C VAL A 1 -0.91 -9.98 -7.88
N LEU A 2 0.01 -9.36 -8.63
CA LEU A 2 -0.20 -8.95 -10.01
C LEU A 2 0.67 -9.83 -10.92
N THR A 3 0.07 -10.40 -11.96
CA THR A 3 0.80 -11.18 -12.96
C THR A 3 1.10 -10.29 -14.16
N VAL A 4 2.36 -10.31 -14.62
CA VAL A 4 2.81 -9.54 -15.78
C VAL A 4 3.27 -10.52 -16.85
N TRP A 5 2.78 -10.31 -18.07
CA TRP A 5 3.10 -11.14 -19.22
C TRP A 5 4.10 -10.44 -20.13
N GLY A 6 5.01 -11.23 -20.68
CA GLY A 6 5.94 -10.77 -21.69
C GLY A 6 5.32 -10.79 -23.07
N ASN A 7 6.10 -10.35 -24.05
CA ASN A 7 5.71 -10.50 -25.44
C ASN A 7 5.54 -11.97 -25.83
N ASP A 8 4.46 -12.31 -26.51
CA ASP A 8 4.23 -13.67 -26.97
C ASP A 8 5.11 -13.98 -28.20
N ALA A 9 5.35 -15.26 -28.45
CA ALA A 9 6.18 -15.72 -29.56
C ALA A 9 5.39 -15.94 -30.87
N THR A 10 4.07 -15.79 -30.84
CA THR A 10 3.17 -16.18 -31.94
C THR A 10 2.69 -15.01 -32.77
N SER A 11 2.86 -13.79 -32.27
CA SER A 11 2.56 -12.53 -32.96
C SER A 11 3.84 -11.81 -33.38
N SER A 12 3.78 -11.16 -34.54
CA SER A 12 4.80 -10.17 -34.94
C SER A 12 4.59 -8.80 -34.29
N VAL A 13 3.47 -8.62 -33.58
CA VAL A 13 3.13 -7.40 -32.84
C VAL A 13 3.54 -7.58 -31.39
N LYS A 14 4.06 -6.50 -30.77
CA LYS A 14 4.45 -6.52 -29.37
C LYS A 14 3.24 -6.28 -28.46
N ASP A 15 2.79 -7.32 -27.75
CA ASP A 15 1.57 -7.29 -26.92
C ASP A 15 1.84 -7.38 -25.40
N GLY A 16 3.11 -7.54 -24.99
CA GLY A 16 3.55 -7.58 -23.58
C GLY A 16 4.93 -6.99 -23.35
N LEU A 17 5.48 -7.18 -22.14
CA LEU A 17 6.81 -6.64 -21.81
C LEU A 17 7.94 -7.43 -22.49
N ALA A 18 8.95 -6.73 -22.97
CA ALA A 18 10.21 -7.32 -23.41
C ALA A 18 11.08 -7.66 -22.20
N MET A 19 11.98 -8.63 -22.38
CA MET A 19 12.97 -8.98 -21.35
C MET A 19 13.75 -7.72 -20.94
N SER A 20 13.88 -7.52 -19.63
CA SER A 20 14.51 -6.36 -18.99
C SER A 20 13.78 -5.01 -19.15
N GLU A 21 12.60 -4.96 -19.77
CA GLU A 21 11.80 -3.74 -19.83
C GLU A 21 11.29 -3.36 -18.44
N SER A 22 11.33 -2.07 -18.10
CA SER A 22 10.90 -1.60 -16.79
C SER A 22 9.37 -1.52 -16.72
N LEU A 23 8.80 -2.13 -15.68
CA LEU A 23 7.40 -1.98 -15.30
C LEU A 23 7.23 -0.68 -14.50
N SER A 24 6.24 0.11 -14.89
CA SER A 24 5.72 1.23 -14.10
C SER A 24 4.26 1.01 -13.77
N LEU A 25 3.84 1.42 -12.57
CA LEU A 25 2.48 1.28 -12.09
C LEU A 25 1.94 2.65 -11.72
N LYS A 26 0.65 2.83 -11.93
CA LYS A 26 -0.07 4.04 -11.58
C LYS A 26 -1.40 3.69 -10.96
N ILE A 27 -1.88 4.57 -10.08
CA ILE A 27 -3.21 4.50 -9.49
C ILE A 27 -4.00 5.69 -10.04
N TRP A 28 -5.19 5.45 -10.57
CA TRP A 28 -6.01 6.54 -11.08
C TRP A 28 -7.46 6.42 -10.60
N ASN A 29 -8.13 7.57 -10.56
CA ASN A 29 -9.57 7.69 -10.36
C ASN A 29 -10.14 8.66 -11.42
N SER A 30 -11.40 9.09 -11.28
CA SER A 30 -12.03 10.00 -12.24
C SER A 30 -11.44 11.42 -12.27
N LYS A 31 -10.58 11.78 -11.32
CA LYS A 31 -10.03 13.11 -11.11
C LYS A 31 -8.52 13.18 -11.30
N GLU A 32 -7.80 12.11 -10.98
CA GLU A 32 -6.33 12.12 -10.95
C GLU A 32 -5.71 10.78 -11.31
N GLU A 33 -4.43 10.84 -11.68
CA GLU A 33 -3.52 9.72 -11.91
C GLU A 33 -2.26 9.98 -11.09
N ILE A 34 -1.89 9.02 -10.25
CA ILE A 34 -0.83 9.09 -9.25
C ILE A 34 0.19 8.00 -9.58
N ASP A 35 1.48 8.34 -9.53
CA ASP A 35 2.53 7.34 -9.71
C ASP A 35 2.58 6.39 -8.51
N PHE A 36 2.64 5.09 -8.78
CA PHE A 36 2.86 4.08 -7.76
C PHE A 36 4.31 3.59 -7.88
N ILE A 37 5.14 4.00 -6.93
CA ILE A 37 6.58 3.83 -6.98
C ILE A 37 6.98 2.78 -5.95
N VAL A 38 7.65 1.71 -6.39
CA VAL A 38 8.32 0.78 -5.49
C VAL A 38 9.69 1.35 -5.17
N THR A 39 9.88 1.85 -3.95
CA THR A 39 11.16 2.45 -3.53
C THR A 39 12.19 1.42 -3.10
N ASN A 40 11.74 0.25 -2.65
CA ASN A 40 12.64 -0.85 -2.35
C ASN A 40 12.01 -2.22 -2.64
N TRP A 41 12.83 -3.14 -3.13
CA TRP A 41 12.46 -4.52 -3.44
C TRP A 41 13.13 -5.45 -2.42
N SER A 42 12.36 -6.32 -1.76
CA SER A 42 12.94 -7.41 -0.96
C SER A 42 13.42 -8.57 -1.83
N GLN A 43 12.86 -8.70 -3.05
CA GLN A 43 13.28 -9.67 -4.04
C GLN A 43 13.05 -9.12 -5.45
N GLY A 44 14.04 -9.32 -6.34
CA GLY A 44 13.92 -8.99 -7.75
C GLY A 44 14.00 -7.48 -8.03
N SER A 45 13.31 -7.00 -9.06
CA SER A 45 13.32 -5.60 -9.46
C SER A 45 12.04 -5.20 -10.21
N SER A 46 12.00 -3.97 -10.73
CA SER A 46 10.95 -3.49 -11.63
C SER A 46 11.12 -3.98 -13.08
N ASN A 47 12.22 -4.66 -13.42
CA ASN A 47 12.45 -5.12 -14.78
C ASN A 47 11.75 -6.47 -15.02
N TYR A 48 11.11 -6.59 -16.17
CA TYR A 48 10.44 -7.82 -16.56
C TYR A 48 11.43 -8.97 -16.81
N GLN A 49 11.15 -10.12 -16.21
CA GLN A 49 11.87 -11.37 -16.40
C GLN A 49 10.89 -12.54 -16.41
N VAL A 50 11.10 -13.50 -17.30
CA VAL A 50 10.24 -14.69 -17.41
C VAL A 50 10.40 -15.54 -16.16
N TYR A 51 9.28 -15.98 -15.57
CA TYR A 51 9.21 -16.78 -14.34
C TYR A 51 9.80 -16.09 -13.09
N ALA A 52 10.01 -14.77 -13.12
CA ALA A 52 10.50 -14.05 -11.96
C ALA A 52 9.37 -13.76 -10.96
N ILE A 53 9.73 -13.84 -9.67
CA ILE A 53 8.92 -13.36 -8.56
C ILE A 53 9.61 -12.12 -8.02
N ASN A 54 8.93 -10.98 -8.12
CA ASN A 54 9.38 -9.72 -7.56
C ASN A 54 8.53 -9.39 -6.33
N VAL A 55 9.18 -9.00 -5.23
CA VAL A 55 8.51 -8.65 -3.97
C VAL A 55 8.92 -7.25 -3.57
N ALA A 56 7.96 -6.33 -3.57
CA ALA A 56 8.16 -4.98 -3.08
C ALA A 56 8.23 -5.00 -1.55
N SER A 57 9.23 -4.33 -0.97
CA SER A 57 9.33 -4.14 0.48
C SER A 57 8.87 -2.76 0.93
N SER A 58 8.96 -1.76 0.06
CA SER A 58 8.53 -0.38 0.34
C SER A 58 7.94 0.24 -0.92
N ILE A 59 6.85 0.97 -0.74
CA ILE A 59 6.09 1.63 -1.81
C ILE A 59 5.75 3.05 -1.39
N GLU A 60 5.65 3.94 -2.37
CA GLU A 60 5.27 5.33 -2.22
C GLU A 60 4.30 5.73 -3.34
N THR A 61 3.42 6.67 -3.07
CA THR A 61 2.52 7.25 -4.06
C THR A 61 2.98 8.65 -4.41
N GLY A 62 3.41 8.84 -5.65
CA GLY A 62 3.90 10.11 -6.17
C GLY A 62 2.78 10.96 -6.73
N ASN A 63 2.30 11.92 -5.94
CA ASN A 63 2.00 13.24 -6.46
C ASN A 63 2.93 14.19 -5.70
N LEU A 64 3.98 14.69 -6.35
CA LEU A 64 4.83 15.76 -5.80
C LEU A 64 4.08 17.10 -5.81
N GLN A 65 2.87 17.12 -5.26
CA GLN A 65 2.36 18.29 -4.57
C GLN A 65 2.41 17.93 -3.09
N SER A 66 3.47 18.40 -2.43
CA SER A 66 3.53 18.52 -0.98
C SER A 66 2.44 19.51 -0.57
N ASN A 67 1.18 19.07 -0.58
CA ASN A 67 0.18 19.69 0.26
C ASN A 67 0.65 19.34 1.67
N ASN A 68 1.40 20.25 2.28
CA ASN A 68 1.74 20.21 3.71
C ASN A 68 0.48 20.40 4.57
N ASN A 69 -0.64 19.79 4.19
CA ASN A 69 -1.67 19.42 5.13
C ASN A 69 -1.09 18.22 5.87
N SER A 70 -0.30 18.51 6.90
CA SER A 70 -0.11 17.54 7.97
C SER A 70 -1.51 17.05 8.34
N ILE A 71 -1.80 15.78 8.03
CA ILE A 71 -3.02 15.16 8.52
C ILE A 71 -2.82 15.14 10.02
N GLU A 72 -3.48 16.05 10.74
CA GLU A 72 -3.43 16.04 12.19
C GLU A 72 -3.88 14.66 12.65
N ARG A 73 -3.04 14.06 13.49
CA ARG A 73 -3.25 12.72 14.00
C ARG A 73 -4.39 12.76 15.01
N GLU A 74 -5.58 12.42 14.54
CA GLU A 74 -6.80 12.43 15.34
C GLU A 74 -7.24 11.01 15.66
N LEU A 75 -7.70 10.78 16.89
CA LEU A 75 -8.27 9.51 17.31
C LEU A 75 -9.63 9.32 16.62
N VAL A 76 -9.74 8.31 15.76
CA VAL A 76 -10.97 8.02 15.01
C VAL A 76 -11.86 7.05 15.78
N LYS A 77 -11.27 5.99 16.34
CA LYS A 77 -12.01 4.96 17.08
C LYS A 77 -11.10 4.16 18.00
N ILE A 78 -11.71 3.56 19.01
CA ILE A 78 -11.06 2.61 19.93
C ILE A 78 -11.73 1.25 19.71
N VAL A 79 -10.93 0.22 19.43
CA VAL A 79 -11.45 -1.15 19.25
C VAL A 79 -10.78 -2.13 20.20
N ASN A 80 -11.52 -3.15 20.64
CA ASN A 80 -10.96 -4.24 21.44
C ASN A 80 -10.31 -5.33 20.55
N ILE A 81 -9.77 -6.38 21.17
CA ILE A 81 -9.16 -7.52 20.47
C ILE A 81 -10.12 -8.29 19.55
N LEU A 82 -11.43 -8.12 19.72
CA LEU A 82 -12.47 -8.72 18.88
C LEU A 82 -12.90 -7.79 17.74
N GLY A 83 -12.29 -6.61 17.62
CA GLY A 83 -12.63 -5.61 16.60
C GLY A 83 -13.92 -4.85 16.89
N GLN A 84 -14.47 -4.96 18.10
CA GLN A 84 -15.65 -4.19 18.52
C GLN A 84 -15.23 -2.80 18.95
N GLU A 85 -16.02 -1.79 18.58
CA GLU A 85 -15.82 -0.40 19.01
C GLU A 85 -16.20 -0.23 20.48
N VAL A 86 -15.38 0.52 21.21
CA VAL A 86 -15.47 0.69 22.67
C VAL A 86 -15.53 2.18 23.01
N ASN A 87 -16.41 2.55 23.94
CA ASN A 87 -16.50 3.92 24.42
C ASN A 87 -15.43 4.21 25.47
N MET A 88 -14.90 5.43 25.47
CA MET A 88 -13.82 5.83 26.40
C MET A 88 -14.28 5.88 27.86
N GLU A 89 -15.59 6.02 28.07
CA GLU A 89 -16.27 6.10 29.37
C GLU A 89 -16.44 4.73 30.06
N ASP A 90 -16.24 3.62 29.33
CA ASP A 90 -16.32 2.30 29.92
C ASP A 90 -15.10 2.09 30.85
N ASP A 91 -15.33 1.85 32.16
CA ASP A 91 -14.29 1.47 33.13
C ASP A 91 -13.86 0.02 32.89
N LEU A 92 -13.20 -0.21 31.75
CA LEU A 92 -12.63 -1.48 31.37
C LEU A 92 -11.20 -1.57 31.92
N ARG A 93 -10.98 -2.55 32.80
CA ARG A 93 -9.67 -2.86 33.40
C ARG A 93 -9.19 -4.23 32.94
N GLY A 94 -7.89 -4.36 32.72
CA GLY A 94 -7.24 -5.55 32.19
C GLY A 94 -7.50 -5.81 30.70
N VAL A 95 -7.96 -4.81 29.94
CA VAL A 95 -8.30 -4.98 28.51
C VAL A 95 -7.23 -4.37 27.61
N VAL A 96 -7.01 -5.04 26.47
CA VAL A 96 -6.18 -4.50 25.39
C VAL A 96 -7.08 -3.74 24.41
N LEU A 97 -6.74 -2.48 24.19
CA LEU A 97 -7.43 -1.57 23.28
C LEU A 97 -6.49 -1.15 22.15
N PHE A 98 -7.06 -0.92 20.98
CA PHE A 98 -6.37 -0.39 19.81
C PHE A 98 -7.00 0.95 19.43
N ASN A 99 -6.21 2.01 19.58
CA ASN A 99 -6.56 3.36 19.14
C ASN A 99 -6.20 3.47 17.66
N VAL A 100 -7.20 3.69 16.81
CA VAL A 100 -7.03 3.86 15.37
C VAL A 100 -7.09 5.34 15.03
N TYR A 101 -6.11 5.82 14.29
CA TYR A 101 -5.96 7.24 13.96
C TYR A 101 -6.29 7.54 12.50
N SER A 102 -6.57 8.81 12.21
CA SER A 102 -6.91 9.34 10.89
C SER A 102 -5.83 9.11 9.83
N ASP A 103 -4.56 9.02 10.26
CA ASP A 103 -3.40 8.72 9.43
C ASP A 103 -3.18 7.22 9.17
N GLY A 104 -4.07 6.36 9.68
CA GLY A 104 -3.98 4.90 9.55
C GLY A 104 -3.04 4.24 10.56
N THR A 105 -2.37 5.01 11.42
CA THR A 105 -1.58 4.43 12.52
C THR A 105 -2.48 3.80 13.58
N VAL A 106 -1.94 2.83 14.32
CA VAL A 106 -2.64 2.15 15.41
C VAL A 106 -1.75 2.10 16.65
N GLU A 107 -2.27 2.54 17.80
CA GLU A 107 -1.61 2.38 19.10
C GLU A 107 -2.29 1.32 19.95
N LYS A 108 -1.50 0.43 20.54
CA LYS A 108 -1.97 -0.54 21.54
C LYS A 108 -1.89 0.09 22.92
N VAL A 109 -3.01 0.08 23.65
CA VAL A 109 -3.11 0.52 25.05
C VAL A 109 -3.57 -0.65 25.92
N VAL A 110 -3.00 -0.75 27.13
CA VAL A 110 -3.45 -1.69 28.17
C VAL A 110 -3.99 -0.86 29.32
N LYS A 111 -5.29 -1.00 29.61
CA LYS A 111 -6.00 -0.29 30.68
C LYS A 111 -6.37 -1.28 31.78
#